data_AF-A0A540V7V2-F1
#
_entry.id   AF-A0A540V7V2-F1
#
_cell.length_a   1.000
_cell.length_b   1.000
_cell.length_c   1.000
_cell.angle_alpha   90.00
_cell.angle_beta   90.00
_cell.angle_gamma   90.00
#
_symmetry.space_group_name_H-M   'P 1'
#
loop_
_entity.id
_entity.type
_entity.pdbx_description
1 polymer ?
#
loop_
_entity_poly.entity_id
_entity_poly.type
_entity_poly.pdbx_seq_one_letter_code
_entity_poly.pdbx_strand_id
1 'polypeptide(L)'
;MKSTPDNTPPAPDLSALSAAEMAGVISDLQQQLDAQQQALAKQQSELERREQTIQQRDESIQRRDTRIEILEELLRLKTLQKFAASSEKHRFQTSLFDEAEVEAEIEALREELPDEDEPDQDEPPRPARNNRQRGFSDQLRRKRIELTLSDEEKAGATKTFFTKVKEELEFIPAQLNVLEYWQEKAVFEHDDGDES
;
A
#
# COMPACT_ATOMS: atom_id res chain seq x y z
N MET A 1 39.08 -10.73 32.38
CA MET A 1 40.39 -10.35 32.92
C MET A 1 41.27 -11.60 32.91
N LYS A 2 42.00 -11.87 31.83
CA LYS A 2 42.98 -12.97 31.74
C LYS A 2 44.37 -12.36 31.68
N SER A 3 45.16 -12.64 32.69
CA SER A 3 46.56 -12.24 32.84
C SER A 3 47.41 -12.81 31.69
N THR A 4 48.16 -11.94 31.01
CA THR A 4 49.23 -12.35 30.09
C THR A 4 50.37 -12.98 30.89
N PRO A 5 50.93 -14.13 30.46
CA PRO A 5 52.11 -14.68 31.11
C PRO A 5 53.32 -13.82 30.74
N ASP A 6 54.02 -13.31 31.77
CA ASP A 6 55.36 -12.75 31.63
C ASP A 6 56.30 -13.89 31.22
N ASN A 7 56.57 -13.99 29.92
CA ASN A 7 57.46 -15.00 29.36
C ASN A 7 58.61 -14.27 28.68
N THR A 8 59.35 -13.49 29.46
CA THR A 8 60.57 -12.80 29.03
C THR A 8 61.72 -13.80 29.13
N PRO A 9 62.31 -14.25 28.00
CA PRO A 9 63.45 -15.16 28.06
C PRO A 9 64.63 -14.48 28.79
N PRO A 10 65.45 -15.25 29.54
CA PRO A 10 66.62 -14.72 30.22
C PRO A 10 67.58 -14.08 29.21
N ALA A 11 68.09 -12.89 29.52
CA ALA A 11 69.02 -12.18 28.64
C ALA A 11 70.30 -13.05 28.40
N PRO A 12 70.79 -13.14 27.16
CA PRO A 12 71.99 -13.92 26.87
C PRO A 12 73.19 -13.32 27.62
N ASP A 13 73.99 -14.17 28.27
CA ASP A 13 75.18 -13.74 29.00
C ASP A 13 76.31 -13.47 27.98
N LEU A 14 76.59 -12.20 27.70
CA LEU A 14 77.51 -11.75 26.65
C LEU A 14 78.95 -11.54 27.15
N SER A 15 79.19 -11.76 28.45
CA SER A 15 80.42 -11.37 29.15
C SER A 15 81.66 -12.23 28.82
N ALA A 16 81.48 -13.39 28.19
CA ALA A 16 82.56 -14.35 27.87
C ALA A 16 82.91 -14.43 26.37
N LEU A 17 82.26 -13.63 25.51
CA LEU A 17 82.43 -13.68 24.05
C LEU A 17 83.66 -12.88 23.59
N SER A 18 84.39 -13.42 22.61
CA SER A 18 85.47 -12.70 21.92
C SER A 18 84.90 -11.58 21.04
N ALA A 19 85.73 -10.58 20.70
CA ALA A 19 85.30 -9.45 19.87
C ALA A 19 84.74 -9.85 18.49
N ALA A 20 85.25 -10.95 17.91
CA ALA A 20 84.76 -11.48 16.65
C ALA A 20 83.38 -12.14 16.78
N GLU A 21 83.14 -12.87 17.88
CA GLU A 21 81.84 -13.50 18.16
C GLU A 21 80.76 -12.44 18.45
N MET A 22 81.11 -11.37 19.17
CA MET A 22 80.19 -10.24 19.38
C MET A 22 79.81 -9.55 18.07
N ALA A 23 80.75 -9.37 17.13
CA ALA A 23 80.45 -8.80 15.82
C ALA A 23 79.50 -9.70 15.01
N GLY A 24 79.65 -11.03 15.10
CA GLY A 24 78.72 -12.00 14.50
C GLY A 24 77.30 -11.87 15.07
N VAL A 25 77.16 -11.83 16.40
CA VAL A 25 75.86 -11.66 17.07
C VAL A 25 75.20 -10.33 16.69
N ILE A 26 75.97 -9.24 16.58
CA ILE A 26 75.44 -7.93 16.14
C ILE A 26 74.95 -8.00 14.69
N SER A 27 75.70 -8.65 13.80
CA SER A 27 75.28 -8.89 12.40
C SER A 27 73.97 -9.67 12.34
N ASP A 28 73.85 -10.75 13.10
CA ASP A 28 72.66 -11.59 13.11
C ASP A 28 71.43 -10.84 13.66
N LEU A 29 71.62 -10.04 14.72
CA LEU A 29 70.57 -9.17 15.25
C LEU A 29 70.16 -8.08 14.26
N GLN A 30 71.10 -7.49 13.52
CA GLN A 30 70.80 -6.53 12.46
C GLN A 30 69.98 -7.17 11.35
N GLN A 31 70.37 -8.36 10.88
CA GLN A 31 69.60 -9.12 9.88
C GLN A 31 68.19 -9.47 10.37
N GLN A 32 68.04 -9.85 11.65
CA GLN A 32 66.74 -10.11 12.25
C GLN A 32 65.87 -8.84 12.33
N LEU A 33 66.45 -7.70 12.68
CA LEU A 33 65.76 -6.41 12.69
C LEU A 33 65.28 -6.02 11.30
N ASP A 34 66.14 -6.15 10.28
CA ASP A 34 65.79 -5.85 8.90
C ASP A 34 64.66 -6.77 8.39
N ALA A 35 64.74 -8.07 8.71
CA ALA A 35 63.68 -9.02 8.37
C ALA A 35 62.34 -8.68 9.05
N GLN A 36 62.37 -8.27 10.33
CA GLN A 36 61.17 -7.82 11.04
C GLN A 36 60.59 -6.54 10.45
N GLN A 37 61.43 -5.56 10.12
CA GLN A 37 60.98 -4.31 9.48
C GLN A 37 60.33 -4.57 8.11
N GLN A 38 60.91 -5.46 7.30
CA GLN A 38 60.32 -5.87 6.02
C GLN A 38 58.99 -6.60 6.22
N ALA A 39 58.88 -7.47 7.22
CA ALA A 39 57.63 -8.16 7.54
C ALA A 39 56.52 -7.18 7.98
N LEU A 40 56.87 -6.20 8.82
CA LEU A 40 55.95 -5.15 9.26
C LEU A 40 55.49 -4.28 8.08
N ALA A 41 56.40 -3.88 7.19
CA ALA A 41 56.05 -3.11 5.99
C ALA A 41 55.09 -3.88 5.07
N LYS A 42 55.30 -5.19 4.89
CA LYS A 42 54.38 -6.05 4.14
C LYS A 42 53.00 -6.08 4.80
N GLN A 43 52.94 -6.31 6.11
CA GLN A 43 51.68 -6.33 6.85
C GLN A 43 50.94 -4.99 6.78
N GLN A 44 51.64 -3.87 6.86
CA GLN A 44 51.04 -2.54 6.72
C GLN A 44 50.41 -2.37 5.33
N SER A 45 51.11 -2.75 4.26
CA SER A 45 50.55 -2.68 2.90
C SER A 45 49.33 -3.58 2.70
N GLU A 46 49.31 -4.75 3.34
CA GLU A 46 48.15 -5.65 3.30
C GLU A 46 46.96 -5.09 4.06
N LEU A 47 47.20 -4.46 5.22
CA LEU A 47 46.15 -3.80 5.99
C LEU A 47 45.54 -2.64 5.22
N GLU A 48 46.35 -1.78 4.62
CA GLU A 48 45.88 -0.67 3.76
C GLU A 48 45.00 -1.18 2.61
N ARG A 49 45.42 -2.27 1.94
CA ARG A 49 44.64 -2.87 0.87
C ARG A 49 43.31 -3.44 1.35
N ARG A 50 43.30 -4.07 2.54
CA ARG A 50 42.06 -4.59 3.15
C ARG A 50 41.13 -3.44 3.54
N GLU A 51 41.67 -2.37 4.10
CA GLU A 51 40.92 -1.20 4.53
C GLU A 51 40.25 -0.49 3.34
N GLN A 52 40.97 -0.33 2.22
CA GLN A 52 40.38 0.16 0.97
C GLN A 52 39.25 -0.74 0.46
N THR A 53 39.42 -2.06 0.55
CA THR A 53 38.38 -3.02 0.13
C THR A 53 37.14 -2.94 1.02
N ILE A 54 37.33 -2.73 2.34
CA ILE A 54 36.24 -2.55 3.30
C ILE A 54 35.49 -1.25 2.99
N GLN A 55 36.20 -0.14 2.80
CA GLN A 55 35.58 1.15 2.45
C GLN A 55 34.72 1.04 1.18
N GLN A 56 35.23 0.42 0.12
CA GLN A 56 34.46 0.20 -1.12
C GLN A 56 33.19 -0.64 -0.89
N ARG A 57 33.28 -1.66 -0.04
CA ARG A 57 32.13 -2.50 0.32
C ARG A 57 31.12 -1.73 1.15
N ASP A 58 31.57 -0.92 2.11
CA ASP A 58 30.71 -0.11 2.97
C ASP A 58 29.94 0.94 2.16
N GLU A 59 30.59 1.60 1.20
CA GLU A 59 29.90 2.49 0.26
C GLU A 59 28.82 1.76 -0.55
N SER A 60 29.13 0.55 -1.03
CA SER A 60 28.16 -0.27 -1.77
C SER A 60 27.00 -0.72 -0.89
N ILE A 61 27.26 -1.06 0.37
CA ILE A 61 26.24 -1.38 1.38
C ILE A 61 25.32 -0.17 1.58
N GLN A 62 25.86 1.01 1.86
CA GLN A 62 25.07 2.24 2.06
C GLN A 62 24.21 2.58 0.84
N ARG A 63 24.73 2.44 -0.39
CA ARG A 63 23.96 2.67 -1.62
C ARG A 63 22.81 1.66 -1.78
N ARG A 64 22.99 0.41 -1.32
CA ARG A 64 21.93 -0.60 -1.36
C ARG A 64 20.89 -0.35 -0.27
N ASP A 65 21.31 0.01 0.93
CA ASP A 65 20.40 0.25 2.06
C ASP A 65 19.49 1.46 1.77
N THR A 66 20.06 2.57 1.30
CA THR A 66 19.27 3.74 0.84
C THR A 66 18.28 3.38 -0.27
N ARG A 67 18.68 2.51 -1.21
CA ARG A 67 17.78 2.02 -2.26
C ARG A 67 16.66 1.15 -1.68
N ILE A 68 16.97 0.29 -0.71
CA ILE A 68 15.98 -0.56 -0.04
C ILE A 68 14.95 0.31 0.68
N GLU A 69 15.38 1.30 1.45
CA GLU A 69 14.49 2.24 2.16
C GLU A 69 13.52 2.93 1.19
N ILE A 70 14.03 3.45 0.07
CA ILE A 70 13.18 4.09 -0.96
C ILE A 70 12.16 3.10 -1.54
N LEU A 71 12.59 1.87 -1.85
CA LEU A 71 11.71 0.85 -2.41
C LEU A 71 10.63 0.41 -1.41
N GLU A 72 10.96 0.30 -0.13
CA GLU A 72 10.01 -0.01 0.93
C GLU A 72 8.96 1.09 1.09
N GLU A 73 9.36 2.36 1.07
CA GLU A 73 8.43 3.48 1.12
C GLU A 73 7.50 3.53 -0.10
N LEU A 74 8.05 3.27 -1.30
CA LEU A 74 7.24 3.14 -2.51
C LEU A 74 6.26 1.96 -2.40
N LEU A 75 6.66 0.84 -1.81
CA LEU A 75 5.80 -0.32 -1.61
C LEU A 75 4.67 0.01 -0.63
N ARG A 76 4.97 0.66 0.50
CA ARG A 76 3.96 1.16 1.46
C ARG A 76 2.96 2.11 0.78
N LEU A 77 3.46 3.04 -0.04
CA LEU A 77 2.60 3.93 -0.80
C LEU A 77 1.71 3.16 -1.79
N LYS A 78 2.27 2.15 -2.48
CA LYS A 78 1.51 1.33 -3.43
C LYS A 78 0.45 0.46 -2.75
N THR A 79 0.74 -0.10 -1.57
CA THR A 79 -0.25 -0.86 -0.80
C THR A 79 -1.37 0.04 -0.32
N LEU A 80 -1.06 1.24 0.17
CA LEU A 80 -2.07 2.26 0.49
C LEU A 80 -2.89 2.65 -0.74
N GLN A 81 -2.26 2.95 -1.88
CA GLN A 81 -3.01 3.30 -3.11
C GLN A 81 -3.96 2.19 -3.56
N LYS A 82 -3.53 0.92 -3.46
CA LYS A 82 -4.32 -0.22 -3.90
C LYS A 82 -5.45 -0.56 -2.93
N PHE A 83 -5.19 -0.52 -1.63
CA PHE A 83 -6.10 -1.06 -0.62
C PHE A 83 -6.80 0.02 0.22
N ALA A 84 -6.33 1.27 0.27
CA ALA A 84 -7.02 2.32 1.01
C ALA A 84 -8.33 2.74 0.32
N ALA A 85 -8.37 2.79 -1.02
CA ALA A 85 -9.61 3.01 -1.75
C ALA A 85 -10.56 1.80 -1.69
N SER A 86 -10.01 0.59 -1.55
CA SER A 86 -10.77 -0.66 -1.33
C SER A 86 -11.13 -0.90 0.14
N SER A 87 -10.72 -0.01 1.04
CA SER A 87 -11.16 -0.04 2.42
C SER A 87 -12.55 0.57 2.48
N GLU A 88 -13.57 -0.23 2.17
CA GLU A 88 -14.99 0.06 2.41
C GLU A 88 -15.31 0.27 3.90
N LYS A 89 -14.31 0.21 4.79
CA LYS A 89 -14.42 0.68 6.17
C LYS A 89 -14.73 2.16 6.20
N HIS A 90 -16.02 2.47 6.20
CA HIS A 90 -16.54 3.76 6.58
C HIS A 90 -16.04 4.09 8.00
N ARG A 91 -15.70 5.36 8.26
CA ARG A 91 -15.29 5.84 9.61
C ARG A 91 -16.26 5.46 10.72
N PHE A 92 -17.53 5.23 10.38
CA PHE A 92 -18.60 4.86 11.30
C PHE A 92 -18.84 3.34 11.39
N GLN A 93 -18.15 2.50 10.61
CA GLN A 93 -18.36 1.05 10.62
C GLN A 93 -17.99 0.42 11.97
N THR A 94 -17.05 0.99 12.73
CA THR A 94 -16.73 0.55 14.09
C THR A 94 -17.82 0.85 15.11
N SER A 95 -18.71 1.81 14.84
CA SER A 95 -19.80 2.24 15.73
C SER A 95 -21.16 1.67 15.30
N LEU A 96 -21.21 0.86 14.22
CA LEU A 96 -22.45 0.32 13.65
C LEU A 96 -23.20 -0.65 14.58
N PHE A 97 -22.53 -1.13 15.64
CA PHE A 97 -23.12 -2.07 16.60
C PHE A 97 -23.30 -1.48 18.00
N ASP A 98 -22.93 -0.21 18.19
CA ASP A 98 -23.05 0.49 19.47
C ASP A 98 -24.33 1.35 19.50
N GLU A 99 -25.34 1.02 18.67
CA GLU A 99 -26.58 1.79 18.53
C GLU A 99 -27.28 2.00 19.88
N ALA A 100 -27.28 0.99 20.76
CA ALA A 100 -27.92 1.08 22.08
C ALA A 100 -27.22 2.04 23.05
N GLU A 101 -25.89 2.16 23.01
CA GLU A 101 -25.15 3.11 23.84
C GLU A 101 -25.37 4.55 23.33
N VAL A 102 -25.35 4.73 22.00
CA VAL A 102 -25.61 6.02 21.36
C VAL A 102 -27.05 6.49 21.60
N GLU A 103 -28.04 5.60 21.53
CA GLU A 103 -29.44 5.93 21.85
C GLU A 103 -29.60 6.36 23.31
N ALA A 104 -28.93 5.68 24.25
CA ALA A 104 -28.96 6.05 25.67
C ALA A 104 -28.32 7.43 25.94
N GLU A 105 -27.21 7.75 25.27
CA GLU A 105 -26.58 9.07 25.35
C GLU A 105 -27.48 10.18 24.77
N ILE A 106 -28.15 9.90 23.65
CA ILE A 106 -29.10 10.84 23.03
C ILE A 106 -30.31 11.08 23.95
N GLU A 107 -30.87 10.04 24.56
CA GLU A 107 -31.99 10.16 25.50
C GLU A 107 -31.60 11.01 26.72
N ALA A 108 -30.41 10.75 27.30
CA ALA A 108 -29.89 11.54 28.41
C ALA A 108 -29.70 13.03 28.05
N LEU A 109 -29.22 13.32 26.85
CA LEU A 109 -29.08 14.70 26.35
C LEU A 109 -30.43 15.37 26.07
N ARG A 110 -31.46 14.60 25.70
CA ARG A 110 -32.83 15.12 25.51
C ARG A 110 -33.50 15.45 26.84
N GLU A 111 -33.29 14.62 27.86
CA GLU A 111 -33.78 14.89 29.21
C GLU A 111 -33.11 16.11 29.87
N GLU A 112 -31.88 16.44 29.46
CA GLU A 112 -31.15 17.63 29.93
C GLU A 112 -31.56 18.92 29.19
N LEU A 113 -32.20 18.79 28.01
CA LEU A 113 -32.80 19.93 27.32
C LEU A 113 -34.14 20.30 27.98
N PRO A 114 -34.41 21.60 28.23
CA PRO A 114 -35.74 22.03 28.64
C PRO A 114 -36.78 21.65 27.56
N ASP A 115 -37.99 21.27 27.99
CA ASP A 115 -39.13 20.99 27.10
C ASP A 115 -39.46 22.23 26.26
N GLU A 116 -38.83 22.37 25.10
CA GLU A 116 -39.25 23.32 24.06
C GLU A 116 -40.43 22.71 23.29
N ASP A 117 -41.61 22.73 23.93
CA ASP A 117 -42.90 22.57 23.27
C ASP A 117 -43.28 23.84 22.48
N GLU A 118 -42.38 24.34 21.63
CA GLU A 118 -42.75 25.24 20.54
C GLU A 118 -42.16 24.72 19.22
N PRO A 119 -43.00 24.53 18.17
CA PRO A 119 -42.46 24.27 16.86
C PRO A 119 -41.69 25.52 16.40
N ASP A 120 -40.37 25.41 16.30
CA ASP A 120 -39.52 26.43 15.69
C ASP A 120 -40.05 26.75 14.28
N GLN A 121 -40.75 27.87 14.16
CA GLN A 121 -41.30 28.38 12.89
C GLN A 121 -40.19 28.85 11.93
N ASP A 122 -38.93 28.86 12.40
CA ASP A 122 -37.75 29.28 11.69
C ASP A 122 -36.86 28.11 11.20
N GLU A 123 -37.32 26.84 11.29
CA GLU A 123 -36.56 25.72 10.74
C GLU A 123 -36.46 25.87 9.20
N PRO A 124 -35.25 26.07 8.63
CA PRO A 124 -35.12 26.35 7.20
C PRO A 124 -35.57 25.15 6.37
N PRO A 125 -36.23 25.36 5.21
CA PRO A 125 -36.69 24.28 4.38
C PRO A 125 -35.53 23.35 3.99
N ARG A 126 -35.68 22.06 4.28
CA ARG A 126 -34.67 21.04 3.98
C ARG A 126 -34.28 21.14 2.49
N PRO A 127 -32.98 21.23 2.16
CA PRO A 127 -32.55 21.39 0.78
C PRO A 127 -33.07 20.21 -0.04
N ALA A 128 -33.71 20.52 -1.18
CA ALA A 128 -34.18 19.51 -2.11
C ALA A 128 -33.03 18.55 -2.44
N ARG A 129 -33.26 17.25 -2.25
CA ARG A 129 -32.26 16.24 -2.57
C ARG A 129 -31.93 16.36 -4.06
N ASN A 130 -30.69 16.73 -4.39
CA ASN A 130 -30.22 16.71 -5.77
C ASN A 130 -30.45 15.31 -6.33
N ASN A 131 -31.33 15.20 -7.32
CA ASN A 131 -31.60 13.93 -7.96
C ASN A 131 -30.30 13.51 -8.65
N ARG A 132 -29.70 12.41 -8.18
CA ARG A 132 -28.46 11.89 -8.76
C ARG A 132 -28.73 11.63 -10.23
N GLN A 133 -27.86 12.10 -11.12
CA GLN A 133 -27.92 11.72 -12.52
C GLN A 133 -27.62 10.22 -12.64
N ARG A 134 -28.68 9.40 -12.58
CA ARG A 134 -28.62 7.95 -12.72
C ARG A 134 -28.77 7.64 -14.21
N GLY A 135 -27.64 7.56 -14.90
CA GLY A 135 -27.56 7.21 -16.32
C GLY A 135 -26.14 7.34 -16.86
N PHE A 136 -25.84 6.66 -17.96
CA PHE A 136 -24.59 6.85 -18.69
C PHE A 136 -24.58 8.21 -19.41
N SER A 137 -23.41 8.78 -19.65
CA SER A 137 -23.31 10.11 -20.30
C SER A 137 -23.88 10.11 -21.71
N ASP A 138 -24.50 11.23 -22.11
CA ASP A 138 -25.06 11.40 -23.46
C ASP A 138 -24.01 11.42 -24.58
N GLN A 139 -22.73 11.53 -24.23
CA GLN A 139 -21.60 11.53 -25.18
C GLN A 139 -21.22 10.12 -25.66
N LEU A 140 -21.65 9.07 -24.95
CA LEU A 140 -21.36 7.69 -25.33
C LEU A 140 -22.27 7.22 -26.47
N ARG A 141 -21.73 6.37 -27.36
CA ARG A 141 -22.50 5.79 -28.47
C ARG A 141 -23.52 4.78 -27.94
N ARG A 142 -24.78 4.89 -28.37
CA ARG A 142 -25.88 4.01 -27.93
C ARG A 142 -26.20 2.96 -29.00
N LYS A 143 -26.32 1.69 -28.60
CA LYS A 143 -26.82 0.59 -29.43
C LYS A 143 -28.14 0.09 -28.85
N ARG A 144 -29.19 0.06 -29.65
CA ARG A 144 -30.52 -0.43 -29.25
C ARG A 144 -30.62 -1.94 -29.50
N ILE A 145 -30.94 -2.69 -28.45
CA ILE A 145 -31.19 -4.13 -28.49
C ILE A 145 -32.67 -4.36 -28.20
N GLU A 146 -33.36 -5.00 -29.13
CA GLU A 146 -34.80 -5.25 -29.04
C GLU A 146 -35.04 -6.70 -28.60
N LEU A 147 -35.80 -6.84 -27.51
CA LEU A 147 -36.28 -8.12 -26.99
C LEU A 147 -37.76 -8.24 -27.36
N THR A 148 -38.04 -9.00 -28.43
CA THR A 148 -39.39 -9.21 -28.98
C THR A 148 -40.14 -10.28 -28.22
N LEU A 149 -41.46 -10.13 -28.11
CA LEU A 149 -42.35 -11.17 -27.59
C LEU A 149 -42.61 -12.23 -28.66
N SER A 150 -42.86 -13.46 -28.22
CA SER A 150 -43.24 -14.56 -29.11
C SER A 150 -44.63 -14.33 -29.71
N ASP A 151 -44.94 -15.01 -30.82
CA ASP A 151 -46.23 -14.84 -31.50
C ASP A 151 -47.41 -15.29 -30.64
N GLU A 152 -47.20 -16.24 -29.72
CA GLU A 152 -48.19 -16.67 -28.72
C GLU A 152 -48.47 -15.59 -27.67
N GLU A 153 -47.42 -14.93 -27.17
CA GLU A 153 -47.54 -13.84 -26.18
C GLU A 153 -48.15 -12.55 -26.77
N LYS A 154 -48.15 -12.41 -28.10
CA LYS A 154 -48.79 -11.31 -28.82
C LYS A 154 -50.25 -11.62 -29.18
N ALA A 155 -50.68 -12.87 -29.09
CA ALA A 155 -52.03 -13.26 -29.49
C ALA A 155 -53.08 -12.60 -28.58
N GLY A 156 -54.00 -11.84 -29.17
CA GLY A 156 -55.02 -11.08 -28.43
C GLY A 156 -54.59 -9.70 -27.95
N ALA A 157 -53.37 -9.25 -28.28
CA ALA A 157 -52.92 -7.90 -27.96
C ALA A 157 -53.53 -6.85 -28.92
N THR A 158 -54.05 -5.76 -28.37
CA THR A 158 -54.55 -4.62 -29.14
C THR A 158 -53.41 -3.82 -29.77
N LYS A 159 -52.29 -3.66 -29.04
CA LYS A 159 -51.12 -2.90 -29.48
C LYS A 159 -49.85 -3.39 -28.82
N THR A 160 -48.74 -3.44 -29.55
CA THR A 160 -47.41 -3.67 -28.99
C THR A 160 -46.54 -2.41 -29.10
N PHE A 161 -45.68 -2.19 -28.11
CA PHE A 161 -44.67 -1.13 -28.14
C PHE A 161 -43.45 -1.51 -27.31
N PHE A 162 -42.30 -0.90 -27.61
CA PHE A 162 -41.06 -1.15 -26.89
C PHE A 162 -40.88 -0.18 -25.73
N THR A 163 -40.42 -0.69 -24.59
CA THR A 163 -40.05 0.09 -23.41
C THR A 163 -38.60 -0.15 -23.02
N LYS A 164 -37.88 0.91 -22.66
CA LYS A 164 -36.51 0.80 -22.18
C LYS A 164 -36.50 0.24 -20.77
N VAL A 165 -35.82 -0.88 -20.56
CA VAL A 165 -35.80 -1.60 -19.27
C VAL A 165 -34.43 -1.52 -18.59
N LYS A 166 -33.34 -1.54 -19.37
CA LYS A 166 -31.98 -1.61 -18.84
C LYS A 166 -30.98 -0.91 -19.74
N GLU A 167 -29.93 -0.35 -19.14
CA GLU A 167 -28.73 0.10 -19.82
C GLU A 167 -27.52 -0.69 -19.33
N GLU A 168 -26.62 -1.08 -20.23
CA GLU A 168 -25.34 -1.71 -19.89
C GLU A 168 -24.18 -1.03 -20.62
N LEU A 169 -22.99 -1.03 -20.04
CA LEU A 169 -21.79 -0.49 -20.66
C LEU A 169 -21.01 -1.62 -21.35
N GLU A 170 -20.92 -1.56 -22.67
CA GLU A 170 -20.08 -2.45 -23.47
C GLU A 170 -18.70 -1.81 -23.66
N PHE A 171 -17.67 -2.48 -23.13
CA PHE A 171 -16.28 -2.07 -23.29
C PHE A 171 -15.58 -2.95 -24.33
N ILE A 172 -15.11 -2.32 -25.40
CA ILE A 172 -14.22 -2.92 -26.39
C ILE A 172 -12.92 -2.12 -26.32
N PRO A 173 -11.72 -2.73 -26.33
CA PRO A 173 -10.48 -1.94 -26.31
C PRO A 173 -10.51 -0.83 -27.39
N ALA A 174 -10.35 0.43 -26.96
CA ALA A 174 -10.49 1.67 -27.73
C ALA A 174 -11.92 2.23 -28.00
N GLN A 175 -13.00 1.57 -27.55
CA GLN A 175 -14.38 2.04 -27.72
C GLN A 175 -15.28 1.73 -26.51
N LEU A 176 -16.14 2.68 -26.14
CA LEU A 176 -17.18 2.51 -25.11
C LEU A 176 -18.55 2.73 -25.75
N ASN A 177 -19.45 1.75 -25.62
CA ASN A 177 -20.82 1.86 -26.06
C ASN A 177 -21.79 1.61 -24.89
N VAL A 178 -22.97 2.22 -24.95
CA VAL A 178 -24.09 1.93 -24.05
C VAL A 178 -25.08 1.05 -24.81
N LEU A 179 -25.36 -0.15 -24.28
CA LEU A 179 -26.40 -1.04 -24.78
C LEU A 179 -27.72 -0.67 -24.10
N GLU A 180 -28.71 -0.26 -24.88
CA GLU A 180 -30.06 0.00 -24.41
C GLU A 180 -30.94 -1.22 -24.70
N TYR A 181 -31.43 -1.86 -23.66
CA TYR A 181 -32.37 -2.98 -23.79
C TYR A 181 -33.80 -2.47 -23.79
N TRP A 182 -34.48 -2.76 -24.90
CA TRP A 182 -35.87 -2.41 -25.14
C TRP A 182 -36.71 -3.68 -25.18
N GLN A 183 -37.62 -3.84 -24.23
CA GLN A 183 -38.53 -4.98 -24.17
C GLN A 183 -39.85 -4.61 -24.83
N GLU A 184 -40.28 -5.46 -25.77
CA GLU A 184 -41.62 -5.38 -26.34
C GLU A 184 -42.66 -5.68 -25.26
N LYS A 185 -43.68 -4.83 -25.16
CA LYS A 185 -44.83 -5.00 -24.29
C LYS A 185 -46.09 -5.03 -25.14
N ALA A 186 -46.93 -6.02 -24.89
CA ALA A 186 -48.27 -6.15 -25.44
C ALA A 186 -49.29 -5.50 -24.49
N VAL A 187 -50.21 -4.71 -25.05
CA VAL A 187 -51.36 -4.13 -24.34
C VAL A 187 -52.57 -4.98 -24.68
N PHE A 188 -53.26 -5.45 -23.66
CA PHE A 188 -54.51 -6.20 -23.76
C PHE A 188 -55.64 -5.32 -23.22
N GLU A 189 -56.77 -5.26 -23.93
CA GLU A 189 -58.00 -4.67 -23.40
C GLU A 189 -58.56 -5.60 -22.31
N HIS A 190 -58.67 -5.12 -21.08
CA HIS A 190 -59.51 -5.73 -20.06
C HIS A 190 -60.88 -5.04 -20.13
N ASP A 191 -61.92 -5.80 -20.44
CA ASP A 191 -63.31 -5.41 -20.10
C ASP A 191 -63.42 -5.53 -18.57
N ASP A 192 -62.95 -4.51 -17.85
CA ASP A 192 -63.31 -4.34 -16.45
C ASP A 192 -64.78 -3.88 -16.43
N GLY A 193 -65.67 -4.88 -16.40
CA GLY A 193 -67.04 -4.70 -15.99
C GLY A 193 -67.08 -4.22 -14.55
N ASP A 194 -67.56 -3.00 -14.35
CA ASP A 194 -68.13 -2.54 -13.08
C ASP A 194 -69.15 -3.59 -12.59
N GLU A 195 -68.78 -4.36 -11.55
CA GLU A 195 -69.75 -4.91 -10.61
C GLU A 195 -69.37 -4.46 -9.20
N SER A 196 -70.11 -3.42 -8.78
CA SER A 196 -70.54 -3.03 -7.41
C SER A 196 -70.05 -3.88 -6.23
#